data_AF-A0A9X4YA81-F1
#
_entry.id   AF-A0A9X4YA81-F1
#
_cell.length_a   1.000
_cell.length_b   1.000
_cell.length_c   1.000
_cell.angle_alpha   90.00
_cell.angle_beta   90.00
_cell.angle_gamma   90.00
#
_symmetry.space_group_name_H-M   'P 1'
#
loop_
_entity.id
_entity.type
_entity.pdbx_description
1 polymer ?
#
loop_
_entity_poly.entity_id
_entity_poly.type
_entity_poly.pdbx_seq_one_letter_code
_entity_poly.pdbx_strand_id
1 'polypeptide(L)'
;MSRHNTPTANNRQTEEAAVTSCDAIKLADVTHAKLADPLLCPRLEHCAIHRHPFFQDLGDQDLASLCQRSRLHTLEAGEMLCREGDRAERFFIVLSGSVKLFRVTDQGSERVLGSAGADEVLAEVAACSPDGRYPWYAQSLEPTRVRSFSGALLREMVAGRSDYMMNVMRYVAAAMSQTVEERTILTAQNARERLVQYLLSLVPGADRRNTGVVVELPLPKGLLASQLAMQPETLSRVLKELRNRGLIQVAQRQVTLLDRAGLQEFVG
;
A
#
# COMPACT_ATOMS: atom_id res chain seq x y z
N MET A 1 -35.91 -57.27 0.85
CA MET A 1 -36.53 -55.96 1.17
C MET A 1 -35.96 -55.47 2.49
N SER A 2 -34.92 -54.63 2.45
CA SER A 2 -34.46 -53.83 3.59
C SER A 2 -33.83 -52.56 3.00
N ARG A 3 -34.46 -51.40 3.21
CA ARG A 3 -33.93 -50.11 2.78
C ARG A 3 -33.90 -49.14 3.97
N HIS A 4 -32.71 -48.58 4.13
CA HIS A 4 -32.42 -47.16 4.36
C HIS A 4 -32.75 -46.59 5.74
N ASN A 5 -31.69 -46.21 6.45
CA ASN A 5 -31.73 -45.00 7.25
C ASN A 5 -30.40 -44.23 7.09
N THR A 6 -30.51 -43.01 6.59
CA THR A 6 -29.49 -41.97 6.57
C THR A 6 -29.89 -40.96 7.64
N PRO A 7 -28.95 -40.32 8.35
CA PRO A 7 -28.90 -38.87 8.20
C PRO A 7 -27.48 -38.31 8.30
N THR A 8 -27.17 -37.31 7.46
CA THR A 8 -26.09 -36.37 7.78
C THR A 8 -26.51 -34.96 7.38
N ALA A 9 -26.57 -34.10 8.39
CA ALA A 9 -26.90 -32.69 8.31
C ALA A 9 -25.79 -31.90 7.59
N ASN A 10 -26.18 -30.95 6.75
CA ASN A 10 -25.29 -29.99 6.11
C ASN A 10 -25.61 -28.60 6.67
N ASN A 11 -24.70 -28.06 7.48
CA ASN A 11 -24.82 -26.74 8.10
C ASN A 11 -24.00 -25.74 7.27
N ARG A 12 -24.66 -24.98 6.40
CA ARG A 12 -24.12 -23.82 5.68
C ARG A 12 -24.96 -22.60 6.03
N GLN A 13 -24.66 -21.94 7.14
CA GLN A 13 -25.10 -20.59 7.45
C GLN A 13 -24.08 -19.97 8.40
N THR A 14 -23.31 -18.98 7.93
CA THR A 14 -22.79 -17.81 8.68
C THR A 14 -21.79 -17.09 7.78
N GLU A 15 -22.24 -16.09 7.01
CA GLU A 15 -21.44 -14.93 6.56
C GLU A 15 -22.35 -13.97 5.78
N GLU A 16 -23.24 -13.27 6.49
CA GLU A 16 -24.02 -12.16 5.93
C GLU A 16 -24.33 -11.14 7.05
N ALA A 17 -23.36 -10.26 7.33
CA ALA A 17 -23.50 -9.03 8.12
C ALA A 17 -22.21 -8.20 7.87
N ALA A 18 -22.18 -6.91 7.52
CA ALA A 18 -23.19 -5.88 7.43
C ALA A 18 -22.80 -4.92 6.28
N VAL A 19 -23.72 -4.68 5.35
CA VAL A 19 -23.62 -3.64 4.32
C VAL A 19 -24.51 -2.50 4.79
N THR A 20 -23.94 -1.52 5.48
CA THR A 20 -24.69 -0.30 5.84
C THR A 20 -24.74 0.60 4.61
N SER A 21 -25.92 0.69 3.97
CA SER A 21 -26.17 1.67 2.91
C SER A 21 -26.15 3.08 3.49
N CYS A 22 -25.52 4.01 2.77
CA CYS A 22 -25.52 5.42 3.13
C CYS A 22 -26.55 6.11 2.23
N ASP A 23 -27.82 6.12 2.67
CA ASP A 23 -28.88 6.91 2.07
C ASP A 23 -28.99 8.29 2.75
N ALA A 24 -29.02 9.31 1.90
CA ALA A 24 -29.55 10.66 2.10
C ALA A 24 -28.92 11.58 3.18
N ILE A 25 -28.11 12.53 2.73
CA ILE A 25 -27.99 13.85 3.39
C ILE A 25 -28.36 14.93 2.36
N LYS A 26 -29.48 15.62 2.62
CA LYS A 26 -29.96 16.76 1.82
C LYS A 26 -29.04 17.97 2.00
N LEU A 27 -28.77 18.65 0.89
CA LEU A 27 -27.72 19.66 0.71
C LEU A 27 -28.03 21.07 1.27
N ALA A 28 -28.81 21.24 2.35
CA ALA A 28 -29.35 22.57 2.69
C ALA A 28 -28.91 23.21 4.03
N ASP A 29 -28.53 22.50 5.09
CA ASP A 29 -28.44 23.14 6.42
C ASP A 29 -27.17 22.83 7.22
N VAL A 30 -26.03 23.45 6.89
CA VAL A 30 -24.89 23.48 7.83
C VAL A 30 -24.25 24.87 7.90
N THR A 31 -24.97 25.81 8.54
CA THR A 31 -24.40 26.99 9.18
C THR A 31 -23.76 26.60 10.52
N HIS A 32 -22.47 26.94 10.66
CA HIS A 32 -21.68 27.12 11.87
C HIS A 32 -21.70 26.05 13.02
N ALA A 33 -20.48 25.59 13.34
CA ALA A 33 -20.00 25.09 14.64
C ALA A 33 -20.16 23.58 14.97
N LYS A 34 -19.11 22.80 14.63
CA LYS A 34 -18.18 22.13 15.57
C LYS A 34 -17.33 21.11 14.79
N LEU A 35 -16.14 21.53 14.38
CA LEU A 35 -15.08 20.61 13.98
C LEU A 35 -14.50 19.97 15.25
N ALA A 36 -14.78 18.69 15.45
CA ALA A 36 -14.10 17.86 16.45
C ALA A 36 -14.07 16.39 15.98
N ASP A 37 -13.55 16.16 14.78
CA ASP A 37 -12.80 14.96 14.35
C ASP A 37 -12.37 15.16 12.87
N PRO A 38 -11.07 15.27 12.56
CA PRO A 38 -10.59 15.40 11.18
C PRO A 38 -10.94 14.20 10.28
N LEU A 39 -11.27 13.04 10.85
CA LEU A 39 -11.51 11.80 10.11
C LEU A 39 -12.97 11.58 9.67
N LEU A 40 -13.87 12.50 10.03
CA LEU A 40 -15.31 12.43 9.75
C LEU A 40 -15.81 13.47 8.75
N CYS A 41 -14.93 14.28 8.15
CA CYS A 41 -15.34 15.25 7.15
C CYS A 41 -15.44 14.59 5.76
N PRO A 42 -16.64 14.53 5.12
CA PRO A 42 -16.79 14.03 3.75
C PRO A 42 -15.93 14.81 2.73
N ARG A 43 -15.51 16.03 3.09
CA ARG A 43 -14.62 16.89 2.28
C ARG A 43 -13.12 16.55 2.41
N LEU A 44 -12.67 15.93 3.51
CA LEU A 44 -11.26 15.53 3.68
C LEU A 44 -10.93 14.23 2.94
N GLU A 45 -11.89 13.31 2.86
CA GLU A 45 -11.72 12.07 2.07
C GLU A 45 -11.65 12.36 0.56
N HIS A 46 -12.30 13.43 0.09
CA HIS A 46 -12.08 13.98 -1.25
C HIS A 46 -10.61 14.43 -1.42
N CYS A 47 -10.02 15.02 -0.38
CA CYS A 47 -8.72 15.69 -0.48
C CYS A 47 -7.53 14.75 -0.70
N ALA A 48 -7.55 13.53 -0.16
CA ALA A 48 -6.49 12.53 -0.39
C ALA A 48 -6.54 11.98 -1.83
N ILE A 49 -7.74 11.63 -2.29
CA ILE A 49 -7.96 11.09 -3.64
C ILE A 49 -7.61 12.14 -4.70
N HIS A 50 -8.02 13.40 -4.51
CA HIS A 50 -7.70 14.51 -5.43
C HIS A 50 -6.19 14.78 -5.56
N ARG A 51 -5.38 14.46 -4.55
CA ARG A 51 -3.93 14.73 -4.55
C ARG A 51 -3.09 13.57 -5.07
N HIS A 52 -3.66 12.37 -5.15
CA HIS A 52 -2.90 11.21 -5.57
C HIS A 52 -2.71 11.20 -7.10
N PRO A 53 -1.48 10.99 -7.62
CA PRO A 53 -1.17 11.11 -9.06
C PRO A 53 -2.05 10.25 -9.97
N PHE A 54 -2.54 9.11 -9.48
CA PHE A 54 -3.46 8.25 -10.23
C PHE A 54 -4.80 8.92 -10.59
N PHE A 55 -5.26 9.89 -9.79
CA PHE A 55 -6.55 10.56 -9.99
C PHE A 55 -6.45 12.03 -10.40
N GLN A 56 -5.25 12.59 -10.53
CA GLN A 56 -5.02 14.04 -10.72
C GLN A 56 -5.69 14.66 -11.95
N ASP A 57 -5.99 13.86 -12.97
CA ASP A 57 -6.63 14.29 -14.23
C ASP A 57 -8.09 13.80 -14.36
N LEU A 58 -8.71 13.33 -13.26
CA LEU A 58 -10.15 13.07 -13.23
C LEU A 58 -10.91 14.34 -12.86
N GLY A 59 -12.00 14.60 -13.58
CA GLY A 59 -12.90 15.71 -13.25
C GLY A 59 -13.65 15.45 -11.94
N ASP A 60 -14.07 16.53 -11.28
CA ASP A 60 -14.78 16.48 -9.99
C ASP A 60 -16.02 15.57 -10.01
N GLN A 61 -16.73 15.50 -11.15
CA GLN A 61 -17.91 14.65 -11.31
C GLN A 61 -17.56 13.15 -11.28
N ASP A 62 -16.43 12.77 -11.87
CA ASP A 62 -15.99 11.36 -11.89
C ASP A 62 -15.41 10.95 -10.55
N LEU A 63 -14.68 11.86 -9.90
CA LEU A 63 -14.21 11.67 -8.54
C LEU A 63 -15.37 11.52 -7.56
N ALA A 64 -16.41 12.34 -7.69
CA ALA A 64 -17.63 12.19 -6.91
C ALA A 64 -18.31 10.83 -7.18
N SER A 65 -18.42 10.42 -8.45
CA SER A 65 -18.97 9.10 -8.84
C SER A 65 -18.17 7.93 -8.26
N LEU A 66 -16.83 8.01 -8.32
CA LEU A 66 -15.92 7.04 -7.68
C LEU A 66 -16.13 6.96 -6.19
N CYS A 67 -16.17 8.10 -5.51
CA CYS A 67 -16.36 8.18 -4.07
C CYS A 67 -17.72 7.61 -3.66
N GLN A 68 -18.79 7.96 -4.38
CA GLN A 68 -20.15 7.47 -4.10
C GLN A 68 -20.27 5.95 -4.25
N ARG A 69 -19.53 5.36 -5.19
CA ARG A 69 -19.52 3.90 -5.44
C ARG A 69 -18.36 3.17 -4.73
N SER A 70 -17.63 3.87 -3.89
CA SER A 70 -16.55 3.30 -3.09
C SER A 70 -17.09 2.55 -1.85
N ARG A 71 -16.25 1.71 -1.25
CA ARG A 71 -16.56 1.06 0.03
C ARG A 71 -15.41 1.30 1.00
N LEU A 72 -15.73 1.71 2.21
CA LEU A 72 -14.77 1.81 3.32
C LEU A 72 -14.63 0.44 3.98
N HIS A 73 -13.39 0.02 4.22
CA HIS A 73 -13.04 -1.16 5.00
C HIS A 73 -12.18 -0.72 6.18
N THR A 74 -12.46 -1.30 7.34
CA THR A 74 -11.61 -1.18 8.54
C THR A 74 -11.10 -2.57 8.83
N LEU A 75 -9.78 -2.70 8.91
CA LEU A 75 -9.08 -3.96 9.11
C LEU A 75 -8.36 -3.91 10.45
N GLU A 76 -8.51 -4.98 11.23
CA GLU A 76 -7.65 -5.24 12.39
C GLU A 76 -6.27 -5.70 11.93
N ALA A 77 -5.27 -5.65 12.81
CA ALA A 77 -3.92 -6.10 12.47
C ALA A 77 -3.91 -7.59 12.08
N GLY A 78 -3.32 -7.92 10.93
CA GLY A 78 -3.21 -9.28 10.42
C GLY A 78 -4.37 -9.72 9.51
N GLU A 79 -5.40 -8.90 9.30
CA GLU A 79 -6.49 -9.22 8.39
C GLU A 79 -6.08 -9.06 6.92
N MET A 80 -6.69 -9.90 6.08
CA MET A 80 -6.41 -9.96 4.65
C MET A 80 -7.29 -8.95 3.89
N LEU A 81 -6.65 -8.03 3.17
CA LEU A 81 -7.34 -7.11 2.25
C LEU A 81 -7.66 -7.79 0.92
N CYS A 82 -6.68 -8.52 0.35
CA CYS A 82 -6.88 -9.33 -0.84
C CYS A 82 -5.85 -10.46 -0.91
N ARG A 83 -6.12 -11.47 -1.76
CA ARG A 83 -5.28 -12.66 -1.88
C ARG A 83 -4.75 -12.79 -3.29
N GLU A 84 -3.52 -13.30 -3.38
CA GLU A 84 -2.88 -13.61 -4.66
C GLU A 84 -3.77 -14.54 -5.49
N GLY A 85 -3.93 -14.22 -6.77
CA GLY A 85 -4.70 -15.04 -7.71
C GLY A 85 -6.21 -14.78 -7.69
N ASP A 86 -6.78 -14.14 -6.68
CA ASP A 86 -8.19 -13.75 -6.69
C ASP A 86 -8.46 -12.72 -7.81
N ARG A 87 -9.70 -12.68 -8.32
CA ARG A 87 -10.09 -11.70 -9.34
C ARG A 87 -9.95 -10.28 -8.77
N ALA A 88 -9.25 -9.43 -9.50
CA ALA A 88 -9.04 -8.03 -9.12
C ALA A 88 -10.25 -7.18 -9.50
N GLU A 89 -11.37 -7.37 -8.81
CA GLU A 89 -12.60 -6.60 -9.07
C GLU A 89 -12.55 -5.19 -8.47
N ARG A 90 -11.60 -4.95 -7.56
CA ARG A 90 -11.44 -3.69 -6.84
C ARG A 90 -9.97 -3.30 -6.74
N PHE A 91 -9.76 -2.00 -6.60
CA PHE A 91 -8.48 -1.41 -6.21
C PHE A 91 -8.69 -0.56 -4.96
N PHE A 92 -7.62 -0.22 -4.27
CA PHE A 92 -7.70 0.34 -2.92
C PHE A 92 -6.82 1.59 -2.78
N ILE A 93 -7.23 2.50 -1.90
CA ILE A 93 -6.37 3.54 -1.35
C ILE A 93 -6.32 3.35 0.16
N VAL A 94 -5.13 3.41 0.74
CA VAL A 94 -4.96 3.35 2.20
C VAL A 94 -5.24 4.74 2.77
N LEU A 95 -6.16 4.84 3.72
CA LEU A 95 -6.50 6.12 4.37
C LEU A 95 -5.69 6.32 5.65
N SER A 96 -5.43 5.24 6.39
CA SER A 96 -4.61 5.23 7.59
C SER A 96 -4.11 3.82 7.88
N GLY A 97 -2.97 3.69 8.56
CA GLY A 97 -2.33 2.41 8.85
C GLY A 97 -1.40 1.95 7.72
N SER A 98 -1.14 0.65 7.65
CA SER A 98 -0.20 0.08 6.68
C SER A 98 -0.55 -1.36 6.30
N VAL A 99 -0.27 -1.70 5.04
CA VAL A 99 -0.58 -3.00 4.42
C VAL A 99 0.71 -3.63 3.90
N LYS A 100 1.06 -4.82 4.36
CA LYS A 100 2.15 -5.65 3.83
C LYS A 100 1.74 -6.31 2.53
N LEU A 101 2.60 -6.21 1.51
CA LEU A 101 2.47 -6.91 0.24
C LEU A 101 3.45 -8.08 0.20
N PHE A 102 2.97 -9.29 -0.05
CA PHE A 102 3.82 -10.49 -0.05
C PHE A 102 3.33 -11.58 -0.99
N ARG A 103 4.22 -12.52 -1.32
CA ARG A 103 3.88 -13.78 -2.00
C ARG A 103 4.32 -14.95 -1.15
N VAL A 104 3.70 -16.10 -1.37
CA VAL A 104 4.11 -17.36 -0.74
C VAL A 104 4.92 -18.15 -1.76
N THR A 105 6.12 -18.59 -1.39
CA THR A 105 6.95 -19.43 -2.26
C THR A 105 6.42 -20.86 -2.34
N ASP A 106 6.89 -21.64 -3.31
CA ASP A 106 6.53 -23.07 -3.43
C ASP A 106 6.89 -23.90 -2.19
N GLN A 107 7.77 -23.38 -1.33
CA GLN A 107 8.17 -24.00 -0.07
C GLN A 107 7.32 -23.52 1.13
N GLY A 108 6.30 -22.70 0.90
CA GLY A 108 5.39 -22.18 1.93
C GLY A 108 5.93 -20.96 2.69
N SER A 109 7.08 -20.40 2.30
CA SER A 109 7.67 -19.25 2.98
C SER A 109 7.14 -17.92 2.42
N GLU A 110 6.86 -16.96 3.28
CA GLU A 110 6.48 -15.60 2.85
C GLU A 110 7.69 -14.83 2.31
N ARG A 111 7.54 -14.27 1.11
CA ARG A 111 8.45 -13.29 0.53
C ARG A 111 7.76 -11.93 0.49
N VAL A 112 8.22 -11.03 1.36
CA VAL A 112 7.72 -9.64 1.41
C VAL A 112 8.21 -8.89 0.17
N LEU A 113 7.27 -8.27 -0.54
CA LEU A 113 7.55 -7.43 -1.70
C LEU A 113 7.68 -5.95 -1.28
N GLY A 114 6.87 -5.53 -0.31
CA GLY A 114 6.88 -4.19 0.23
C GLY A 114 5.69 -3.95 1.14
N SER A 115 5.32 -2.68 1.28
CA SER A 115 4.12 -2.26 2.00
C SER A 115 3.50 -1.05 1.34
N ALA A 116 2.21 -0.83 1.58
CA ALA A 116 1.55 0.42 1.31
C ALA A 116 1.11 1.15 2.58
N GLY A 117 1.38 2.45 2.65
CA GLY A 117 0.97 3.36 3.72
C GLY A 117 -0.14 4.31 3.28
N ALA A 118 -0.50 5.26 4.15
CA ALA A 118 -1.52 6.26 3.85
C ALA A 118 -1.28 7.00 2.52
N ASP A 119 -2.37 7.30 1.82
CA ASP A 119 -2.44 7.90 0.48
C ASP A 119 -1.93 7.03 -0.68
N GLU A 120 -1.36 5.85 -0.43
CA GLU A 120 -0.90 4.96 -1.51
C GLU A 120 -2.04 4.12 -2.09
N VAL A 121 -2.01 3.95 -3.42
CA VAL A 121 -2.97 3.16 -4.19
C VAL A 121 -2.43 1.77 -4.48
N LEU A 122 -3.33 0.79 -4.44
CA LEU A 122 -3.04 -0.63 -4.56
C LEU A 122 -3.95 -1.31 -5.57
N ALA A 123 -3.37 -2.21 -6.38
CA ALA A 123 -4.06 -3.10 -7.31
C ALA A 123 -4.85 -2.40 -8.45
N GLU A 124 -4.62 -1.11 -8.66
CA GLU A 124 -5.19 -0.31 -9.74
C GLU A 124 -4.87 -0.87 -11.12
N VAL A 125 -3.63 -1.33 -11.35
CA VAL A 125 -3.21 -1.95 -12.60
C VAL A 125 -3.94 -3.28 -12.81
N ALA A 126 -4.08 -4.09 -11.76
CA ALA A 126 -4.79 -5.35 -11.82
C ALA A 126 -6.30 -5.13 -12.08
N ALA A 127 -6.90 -4.15 -11.42
CA ALA A 127 -8.32 -3.81 -11.57
C ALA A 127 -8.65 -3.17 -12.93
N CYS A 128 -7.67 -2.56 -13.60
CA CYS A 128 -7.81 -2.05 -14.97
C CYS A 128 -8.00 -3.17 -16.02
N SER A 129 -7.58 -4.40 -15.76
CA SER A 129 -7.81 -5.54 -16.68
C SER A 129 -9.11 -6.28 -16.35
N PRO A 130 -9.99 -6.57 -17.33
CA PRO A 130 -11.22 -7.34 -17.10
C PRO A 130 -11.01 -8.73 -16.48
N ASP A 131 -9.89 -9.36 -16.81
CA ASP A 131 -9.42 -10.67 -16.37
C ASP A 131 -8.28 -10.58 -15.34
N GLY A 132 -8.00 -9.38 -14.85
CA GLY A 132 -6.93 -9.11 -13.92
C GLY A 132 -7.09 -9.88 -12.61
N ARG A 133 -5.95 -10.27 -12.03
CA ARG A 133 -5.86 -10.96 -10.74
C ARG A 133 -4.89 -10.21 -9.84
N TYR A 134 -5.11 -10.30 -8.53
CA TYR A 134 -4.16 -9.72 -7.60
C TYR A 134 -2.82 -10.46 -7.69
N PRO A 135 -1.70 -9.74 -7.92
CA PRO A 135 -0.39 -10.37 -8.11
C PRO A 135 0.30 -10.77 -6.80
N TRP A 136 -0.28 -10.39 -5.65
CA TRP A 136 0.24 -10.63 -4.32
C TRP A 136 -0.89 -10.70 -3.29
N TYR A 137 -0.55 -11.16 -2.09
CA TYR A 137 -1.36 -11.03 -0.89
C TYR A 137 -1.16 -9.64 -0.27
N ALA A 138 -2.25 -9.03 0.21
CA ALA A 138 -2.21 -7.82 1.04
C ALA A 138 -2.79 -8.09 2.42
N GLN A 139 -2.02 -7.78 3.45
CA GLN A 139 -2.40 -7.98 4.86
C GLN A 139 -2.12 -6.72 5.67
N SER A 140 -3.05 -6.28 6.49
CA SER A 140 -2.84 -5.15 7.41
C SER A 140 -1.74 -5.48 8.44
N LEU A 141 -0.86 -4.53 8.70
CA LEU A 141 0.19 -4.65 9.72
C LEU A 141 -0.24 -4.10 11.09
N GLU A 142 -1.22 -3.20 11.06
CA GLU A 142 -1.79 -2.49 12.20
C GLU A 142 -3.27 -2.16 11.88
N PRO A 143 -4.06 -1.62 12.82
CA PRO A 143 -5.41 -1.16 12.51
C PRO A 143 -5.39 -0.20 11.30
N THR A 144 -6.01 -0.64 10.19
CA THR A 144 -5.86 -0.01 8.88
C THR A 144 -7.22 0.32 8.31
N ARG A 145 -7.39 1.54 7.79
CA ARG A 145 -8.59 1.94 7.05
C ARG A 145 -8.24 2.05 5.58
N VAL A 146 -9.00 1.38 4.73
CA VAL A 146 -8.82 1.44 3.29
C VAL A 146 -10.14 1.73 2.60
N ARG A 147 -10.08 2.47 1.49
CA ARG A 147 -11.23 2.68 0.62
C ARG A 147 -11.01 1.91 -0.67
N SER A 148 -12.03 1.17 -1.08
CA SER A 148 -12.00 0.34 -2.27
C SER A 148 -12.92 0.88 -3.35
N PHE A 149 -12.49 0.79 -4.59
CA PHE A 149 -13.21 1.27 -5.77
C PHE A 149 -13.43 0.12 -6.75
N SER A 150 -14.47 0.22 -7.58
CA SER A 150 -14.73 -0.81 -8.59
C SER A 150 -13.77 -0.69 -9.76
N GLY A 151 -13.13 -1.80 -10.13
CA GLY A 151 -12.34 -1.88 -11.37
C GLY A 151 -13.20 -1.72 -12.63
N ALA A 152 -14.48 -2.11 -12.59
CA ALA A 152 -15.41 -1.86 -13.69
C ALA A 152 -15.64 -0.37 -13.92
N LEU A 153 -15.87 0.38 -12.83
CA LEU A 153 -16.01 1.85 -12.91
C LEU A 153 -14.72 2.50 -13.41
N LEU A 154 -13.55 2.03 -12.97
CA LEU A 154 -12.26 2.51 -13.50
C LEU A 154 -12.17 2.31 -15.01
N ARG A 155 -12.50 1.11 -15.51
CA ARG A 155 -12.50 0.83 -16.95
C ARG A 155 -13.51 1.69 -17.71
N GLU A 156 -14.70 1.91 -17.16
CA GLU A 156 -15.72 2.81 -17.75
C GLU A 156 -15.22 4.25 -17.87
N MET A 157 -14.55 4.79 -16.84
CA MET A 157 -14.02 6.16 -16.89
C MET A 157 -12.83 6.30 -17.84
N VAL A 158 -11.99 5.27 -17.92
CA VAL A 158 -10.85 5.22 -18.84
C VAL A 158 -11.34 5.06 -20.29
N ALA A 159 -12.45 4.34 -20.50
CA ALA A 159 -13.07 4.15 -21.81
C ALA A 159 -13.69 5.47 -22.31
N GLY A 160 -13.01 6.11 -23.27
CA GLY A 160 -13.51 7.32 -23.94
C GLY A 160 -12.83 8.63 -23.52
N ARG A 161 -11.77 8.58 -22.69
CA ARG A 161 -11.05 9.77 -22.22
C ARG A 161 -9.56 9.67 -22.44
N SER A 162 -9.06 10.22 -23.54
CA SER A 162 -7.64 10.13 -23.90
C SER A 162 -6.72 10.84 -22.89
N ASP A 163 -7.18 11.93 -22.29
CA ASP A 163 -6.36 12.71 -21.35
C ASP A 163 -6.11 11.93 -20.06
N TYR A 164 -7.16 11.33 -19.49
CA TYR A 164 -7.04 10.49 -18.30
C TYR A 164 -6.22 9.21 -18.58
N MET A 165 -6.39 8.61 -19.76
CA MET A 165 -5.56 7.47 -20.18
C MET A 165 -4.07 7.84 -20.18
N MET A 166 -3.71 9.02 -20.67
CA MET A 166 -2.31 9.47 -20.68
C MET A 166 -1.77 9.68 -19.25
N ASN A 167 -2.61 10.15 -18.32
CA ASN A 167 -2.26 10.23 -16.91
C ASN A 167 -1.95 8.85 -16.31
N VAL A 168 -2.84 7.88 -16.55
CA VAL A 168 -2.66 6.50 -16.09
C VAL A 168 -1.38 5.91 -16.67
N MET A 169 -1.10 6.13 -17.96
CA MET A 169 0.14 5.68 -18.60
C MET A 169 1.38 6.31 -17.95
N ARG A 170 1.35 7.61 -17.65
CA ARG A 170 2.45 8.31 -16.96
C ARG A 170 2.69 7.75 -15.56
N TYR A 171 1.61 7.52 -14.82
CA TYR A 171 1.65 6.92 -13.49
C TYR A 171 2.25 5.49 -13.54
N VAL A 172 1.77 4.65 -14.45
CA VAL A 172 2.30 3.27 -14.61
C VAL A 172 3.77 3.28 -15.05
N ALA A 173 4.16 4.17 -15.95
CA ALA A 173 5.55 4.32 -16.37
C ALA A 173 6.46 4.70 -15.19
N ALA A 174 6.03 5.65 -14.34
CA ALA A 174 6.77 6.04 -13.13
C ALA A 174 6.89 4.87 -12.13
N ALA A 175 5.80 4.15 -11.87
CA ALA A 175 5.79 2.97 -11.00
C ALA A 175 6.70 1.85 -11.54
N MET A 176 6.73 1.66 -12.86
CA MET A 176 7.61 0.68 -13.50
C MET A 176 9.08 1.08 -13.37
N SER A 177 9.44 2.35 -13.55
CA SER A 177 10.80 2.84 -13.30
C SER A 177 11.21 2.64 -11.84
N GLN A 178 10.32 2.88 -10.88
CA GLN A 178 10.59 2.62 -9.46
C GLN A 178 10.81 1.13 -9.19
N THR A 179 10.00 0.25 -9.80
CA THR A 179 10.17 -1.21 -9.69
C THR A 179 11.52 -1.67 -10.24
N VAL A 180 12.03 -1.03 -11.31
CA VAL A 180 13.37 -1.34 -11.85
C VAL A 180 14.46 -0.94 -10.85
N GLU A 181 14.36 0.22 -10.22
CA GLU A 181 15.29 0.67 -9.18
C GLU A 181 15.32 -0.30 -7.97
N GLU A 182 14.15 -0.73 -7.50
CA GLU A 182 14.03 -1.72 -6.41
C GLU A 182 14.69 -3.05 -6.77
N ARG A 183 14.60 -3.49 -8.03
CA ARG A 183 15.31 -4.68 -8.50
C ARG A 183 16.82 -4.46 -8.51
N THR A 184 17.30 -3.29 -8.90
CA THR A 184 18.73 -2.94 -8.84
C THR A 184 19.27 -3.10 -7.43
N ILE A 185 18.51 -2.64 -6.41
CA ILE A 185 18.85 -2.84 -5.01
C ILE A 185 19.00 -4.35 -4.72
N LEU A 186 18.05 -5.17 -5.14
CA LEU A 186 18.11 -6.63 -4.90
C LEU A 186 19.26 -7.34 -5.65
N THR A 187 19.78 -6.75 -6.72
CA THR A 187 20.94 -7.27 -7.46
C THR A 187 22.30 -6.86 -6.89
N ALA A 188 22.34 -5.98 -5.87
CA ALA A 188 23.56 -5.56 -5.21
C ALA A 188 24.36 -6.77 -4.64
N GLN A 189 25.68 -6.64 -4.61
CA GLN A 189 26.57 -7.79 -4.40
C GLN A 189 26.47 -8.39 -3.01
N ASN A 190 26.10 -7.59 -2.00
CA ASN A 190 26.04 -8.05 -0.61
C ASN A 190 24.95 -7.34 0.21
N ALA A 191 24.60 -7.94 1.35
CA ALA A 191 23.51 -7.45 2.21
C ALA A 191 23.71 -6.02 2.74
N ARG A 192 24.95 -5.55 2.90
CA ARG A 192 25.24 -4.19 3.38
C ARG A 192 24.85 -3.16 2.34
N GLU A 193 25.27 -3.40 1.11
CA GLU A 193 24.95 -2.56 -0.04
C GLU A 193 23.45 -2.40 -0.23
N ARG A 194 22.69 -3.51 -0.14
CA ARG A 194 21.22 -3.49 -0.21
C ARG A 194 20.57 -2.58 0.82
N LEU A 195 21.03 -2.65 2.07
CA LEU A 195 20.46 -1.82 3.14
C LEU A 195 20.78 -0.34 2.94
N VAL A 196 22.01 -0.01 2.55
CA VAL A 196 22.39 1.39 2.29
C VAL A 196 21.62 1.95 1.12
N GLN A 197 21.58 1.25 -0.02
CA GLN A 197 20.84 1.71 -1.20
C GLN A 197 19.35 1.90 -0.88
N TYR A 198 18.76 1.00 -0.09
CA TYR A 198 17.39 1.15 0.39
C TYR A 198 17.19 2.39 1.28
N LEU A 199 18.06 2.63 2.26
CA LEU A 199 17.95 3.84 3.10
C LEU A 199 18.07 5.11 2.27
N LEU A 200 18.94 5.12 1.25
CA LEU A 200 19.12 6.24 0.35
C LEU A 200 17.94 6.43 -0.62
N SER A 201 17.22 5.35 -0.96
CA SER A 201 16.04 5.42 -1.83
C SER A 201 14.81 5.99 -1.12
N LEU A 202 14.76 5.91 0.23
CA LEU A 202 13.71 6.53 1.03
C LEU A 202 13.83 8.06 1.13
N VAL A 203 14.95 8.65 0.70
CA VAL A 203 15.16 10.10 0.77
C VAL A 203 14.42 10.80 -0.38
N PRO A 204 13.49 11.73 -0.08
CA PRO A 204 12.80 12.51 -1.10
C PRO A 204 13.77 13.27 -2.00
N GLY A 205 13.42 13.43 -3.28
CA GLY A 205 14.28 14.04 -4.29
C GLY A 205 14.85 15.42 -3.90
N ALA A 206 14.05 16.24 -3.21
CA ALA A 206 14.43 17.58 -2.76
C ALA A 206 15.52 17.56 -1.66
N ASP A 207 15.57 16.50 -0.85
CA ASP A 207 16.45 16.38 0.32
C ASP A 207 17.69 15.51 0.05
N ARG A 208 17.88 15.04 -1.19
CA ARG A 208 19.00 14.16 -1.56
C ARG A 208 20.40 14.74 -1.27
N ARG A 209 20.50 16.06 -1.09
CA ARG A 209 21.75 16.78 -0.79
C ARG A 209 21.86 17.22 0.68
N ASN A 210 20.84 17.02 1.49
CA ASN A 210 20.80 17.46 2.89
C ASN A 210 21.37 16.39 3.83
N THR A 211 22.02 16.82 4.90
CA THR A 211 22.42 15.97 6.03
C THR A 211 21.39 16.07 7.16
N GLY A 212 21.28 15.03 7.99
CA GLY A 212 20.29 14.98 9.06
C GLY A 212 18.87 14.66 8.60
N VAL A 213 18.70 14.16 7.37
CA VAL A 213 17.38 13.77 6.85
C VAL A 213 16.86 12.58 7.65
N VAL A 214 15.64 12.72 8.18
CA VAL A 214 14.93 11.64 8.86
C VAL A 214 14.10 10.89 7.83
N VAL A 215 14.33 9.59 7.70
CA VAL A 215 13.50 8.69 6.91
C VAL A 215 12.77 7.72 7.84
N GLU A 216 11.51 7.44 7.52
CA GLU A 216 10.72 6.45 8.24
C GLU A 216 10.76 5.11 7.50
N LEU A 217 11.04 4.03 8.23
CA LEU A 217 11.02 2.69 7.68
C LEU A 217 9.55 2.25 7.50
N PRO A 218 9.11 1.96 6.27
CA PRO A 218 7.72 1.59 5.97
C PRO A 218 7.36 0.17 6.46
N LEU A 219 8.37 -0.64 6.77
CA LEU A 219 8.22 -1.95 7.38
C LEU A 219 8.95 -2.08 8.73
N PRO A 220 8.42 -2.88 9.67
CA PRO A 220 9.19 -3.37 10.81
C PRO A 220 10.48 -4.08 10.37
N LYS A 221 11.54 -3.99 11.18
CA LYS A 221 12.89 -4.48 10.85
C LYS A 221 12.94 -5.94 10.38
N GLY A 222 12.13 -6.83 10.97
CA GLY A 222 12.05 -8.23 10.56
C GLY A 222 11.49 -8.41 9.13
N LEU A 223 10.43 -7.66 8.80
CA LEU A 223 9.84 -7.67 7.46
C LEU A 223 10.73 -6.97 6.44
N LEU A 224 11.41 -5.90 6.86
CA LEU A 224 12.42 -5.23 6.03
C LEU A 224 13.59 -6.16 5.69
N ALA A 225 14.03 -7.00 6.63
CA ALA A 225 15.07 -8.00 6.38
C ALA A 225 14.62 -8.99 5.29
N SER A 226 13.37 -9.47 5.36
CA SER A 226 12.78 -10.34 4.33
C SER A 226 12.72 -9.65 2.95
N GLN A 227 12.26 -8.38 2.92
CA GLN A 227 12.20 -7.57 1.70
C GLN A 227 13.58 -7.45 1.05
N LEU A 228 14.60 -7.11 1.84
CA LEU A 228 15.98 -6.97 1.39
C LEU A 228 16.74 -8.32 1.27
N ALA A 229 16.01 -9.45 1.32
CA ALA A 229 16.54 -10.80 1.20
C ALA A 229 17.76 -11.07 2.10
N MET A 230 17.71 -10.64 3.36
CA MET A 230 18.72 -10.90 4.37
C MET A 230 18.11 -11.40 5.69
N GLN A 231 18.92 -12.00 6.54
CA GLN A 231 18.46 -12.44 7.87
C GLN A 231 18.26 -11.23 8.81
N PRO A 232 17.27 -11.26 9.73
CA PRO A 232 17.04 -10.20 10.70
C PRO A 232 18.27 -9.84 11.56
N GLU A 233 19.10 -10.83 11.89
CA GLU A 233 20.35 -10.67 12.62
C GLU A 233 21.38 -9.91 11.79
N THR A 234 21.45 -10.19 10.48
CA THR A 234 22.30 -9.48 9.53
C THR A 234 21.88 -8.03 9.44
N LEU A 235 20.60 -7.74 9.25
CA LEU A 235 20.07 -6.36 9.21
C LEU A 235 20.41 -5.60 10.49
N SER A 236 20.18 -6.23 11.65
CA SER A 236 20.48 -5.63 12.96
C SER A 236 21.97 -5.33 13.13
N ARG A 237 22.85 -6.23 12.66
CA ARG A 237 24.30 -6.07 12.70
C ARG A 237 24.75 -4.90 11.81
N VAL A 238 24.26 -4.79 10.59
CA VAL A 238 24.63 -3.70 9.67
C VAL A 238 24.13 -2.35 10.18
N LEU A 239 22.88 -2.26 10.67
CA LEU A 239 22.38 -1.02 11.28
C LEU A 239 23.22 -0.58 12.49
N LYS A 240 23.65 -1.53 13.33
CA LYS A 240 24.52 -1.24 14.48
C LYS A 240 25.90 -0.74 14.02
N GLU A 241 26.45 -1.32 12.97
CA GLU A 241 27.73 -0.89 12.39
C GLU A 241 27.66 0.54 11.85
N LEU A 242 26.64 0.84 11.04
CA LEU A 242 26.40 2.19 10.51
C LEU A 242 26.25 3.23 11.63
N ARG A 243 25.52 2.89 12.69
CA ARG A 243 25.36 3.75 13.87
C ARG A 243 26.67 3.97 14.60
N ASN A 244 27.46 2.91 14.82
CA ASN A 244 28.74 3.01 15.52
C ASN A 244 29.76 3.87 14.75
N ARG A 245 29.65 3.91 13.41
CA ARG A 245 30.46 4.78 12.55
C ARG A 245 29.93 6.22 12.46
N GLY A 246 28.81 6.53 13.14
CA GLY A 246 28.21 7.87 13.10
C GLY A 246 27.51 8.20 11.78
N LEU A 247 27.26 7.21 10.92
CA LEU A 247 26.63 7.43 9.61
C LEU A 247 25.11 7.59 9.70
N ILE A 248 24.50 6.94 10.70
CA ILE A 248 23.06 7.01 10.96
C ILE A 248 22.76 7.09 12.47
N GLN A 249 21.58 7.61 12.79
CA GLN A 249 20.90 7.35 14.08
C GLN A 249 19.64 6.54 13.83
N VAL A 250 19.26 5.70 14.79
CA VAL A 250 18.09 4.83 14.69
C VAL A 250 17.25 4.99 15.94
N ALA A 251 16.00 5.44 15.79
CA ALA A 251 15.01 5.56 16.84
C ALA A 251 13.73 4.82 16.41
N GLN A 252 13.51 3.62 16.94
CA GLN A 252 12.42 2.72 16.53
C GLN A 252 12.38 2.46 15.01
N ARG A 253 11.43 3.09 14.31
CA ARG A 253 11.22 3.04 12.84
C ARG A 253 11.82 4.24 12.11
N GLN A 254 12.27 5.27 12.82
CA GLN A 254 12.93 6.42 12.22
C GLN A 254 14.44 6.21 12.13
N VAL A 255 15.00 6.52 10.97
CA VAL A 255 16.44 6.50 10.71
C VAL A 255 16.86 7.89 10.27
N THR A 256 17.75 8.52 11.02
CA THR A 256 18.34 9.80 10.63
C THR A 256 19.64 9.54 9.90
N LEU A 257 19.74 10.01 8.66
CA LEU A 257 20.95 9.89 7.85
C LEU A 257 21.88 11.06 8.19
N LEU A 258 22.97 10.77 8.91
CA LEU A 258 23.92 11.79 9.38
C LEU A 258 24.95 12.13 8.30
N ASP A 259 25.43 11.11 7.59
CA ASP A 259 26.45 11.26 6.56
C ASP A 259 26.11 10.40 5.33
N ARG A 260 25.67 11.06 4.26
CA ARG A 260 25.34 10.40 2.99
C ARG A 260 26.58 9.94 2.23
N ALA A 261 27.65 10.74 2.23
CA ALA A 261 28.87 10.38 1.52
C ALA A 261 29.52 9.17 2.17
N GLY A 262 29.62 9.17 3.50
CA GLY A 262 30.10 8.03 4.28
C GLY A 262 29.22 6.77 4.14
N LEU A 263 27.91 6.92 3.90
CA LEU A 263 27.04 5.78 3.55
C LEU A 263 27.39 5.19 2.18
N GLN A 264 27.66 6.02 1.16
CA GLN A 264 28.06 5.55 -0.17
C GLN A 264 29.45 4.90 -0.15
N GLU A 265 30.40 5.48 0.59
CA GLU A 265 31.73 4.89 0.81
C GLU A 265 31.70 3.60 1.63
N PHE A 266 30.69 3.40 2.49
CA PHE A 266 30.58 2.17 3.27
C PHE A 266 30.37 0.91 2.40
N VAL A 267 29.87 1.08 1.18
CA VAL A 267 29.49 0.00 0.27
C VAL A 267 30.33 -0.04 -1.01
N GLY A 268 31.21 0.96 -1.20
CA GLY A 268 32.17 1.06 -2.31
C GLY A 268 33.57 0.66 -1.91
#